data_AF-A0A7K3M141-F1
#
_entry.id   AF-A0A7K3M141-F1
#
_cell.length_a   1.000
_cell.length_b   1.000
_cell.length_c   1.000
_cell.angle_alpha   90.00
_cell.angle_beta   90.00
_cell.angle_gamma   90.00
#
_symmetry.space_group_name_H-M   'P 1'
#
loop_
_entity.id
_entity.type
_entity.pdbx_description
1 polymer ?
#
loop_
_entity_poly.entity_id
_entity_poly.type
_entity_poly.pdbx_seq_one_letter_code
_entity_poly.pdbx_strand_id
1 'polypeptide(L)'
;MDEATWLSLMVLGYIIGVVILYYIIKTAVKSAIRESGLARVEATVRAQATAQPVATPAQPVATARTWSAGWYVYPGTDGSEQRYYDGSKWTEQCRPRQ
;
A
#
# COMPACT_ATOMS: atom_id res chain seq x y z
N MET A 1 65.04 -15.06 -16.06
CA MET A 1 63.72 -14.41 -15.93
C MET A 1 63.96 -12.94 -16.09
N ASP A 2 63.50 -12.38 -17.20
CA ASP A 2 63.82 -11.03 -17.62
C ASP A 2 63.04 -9.98 -16.81
N GLU A 3 63.61 -8.79 -16.70
CA GLU A 3 63.01 -7.65 -15.99
C GLU A 3 61.60 -7.32 -16.50
N ALA A 4 61.41 -7.43 -17.82
CA ALA A 4 60.11 -7.27 -18.46
C ALA A 4 59.07 -8.28 -17.96
N THR A 5 59.48 -9.52 -17.70
CA THR A 5 58.60 -10.57 -17.16
C THR A 5 58.22 -10.27 -15.71
N TRP A 6 59.15 -9.77 -14.92
CA TRP A 6 58.91 -9.42 -13.51
C TRP A 6 57.96 -8.23 -13.36
N LEU A 7 58.17 -7.17 -14.17
CA LEU A 7 57.26 -6.03 -14.23
C LEU A 7 55.86 -6.44 -14.72
N SER A 8 55.77 -7.33 -15.71
CA SER A 8 54.48 -7.85 -16.20
C SER A 8 53.68 -8.55 -15.11
N LEU A 9 54.34 -9.39 -14.28
CA LEU A 9 53.68 -10.09 -13.18
C LEU A 9 53.20 -9.14 -12.08
N MET A 10 53.98 -8.10 -11.76
CA MET A 10 53.55 -7.08 -10.80
C MET A 10 52.34 -6.29 -11.28
N VAL A 11 52.35 -5.87 -12.55
CA VAL A 11 51.21 -5.16 -13.15
C VAL A 11 49.97 -6.06 -13.20
N LEU A 12 50.13 -7.33 -13.58
CA LEU A 12 49.03 -8.29 -13.60
C LEU A 12 48.43 -8.49 -12.20
N GLY A 13 49.28 -8.67 -11.18
CA GLY A 13 48.85 -8.80 -9.79
C GLY A 13 48.14 -7.54 -9.28
N TYR A 14 48.64 -6.36 -9.64
CA TYR A 14 48.01 -5.09 -9.31
C TYR A 14 46.61 -4.96 -9.96
N ILE A 15 46.48 -5.27 -11.25
CA ILE A 15 45.19 -5.23 -11.96
C ILE A 15 44.21 -6.22 -11.34
N ILE A 16 44.65 -7.45 -11.05
CA ILE A 16 43.81 -8.45 -10.38
C ILE A 16 43.36 -7.94 -9.01
N GLY A 17 44.27 -7.35 -8.22
CA GLY A 17 43.95 -6.76 -6.92
C GLY A 17 42.90 -5.65 -7.01
N VAL A 18 43.04 -4.74 -7.99
CA VAL A 18 42.08 -3.66 -8.23
C VAL A 18 40.71 -4.21 -8.64
N VAL A 19 40.67 -5.22 -9.50
CA VAL A 19 39.42 -5.86 -9.92
C VAL A 19 38.73 -6.54 -8.74
N ILE A 20 39.46 -7.29 -7.92
CA ILE A 20 38.92 -7.93 -6.71
C ILE A 20 38.37 -6.86 -5.76
N LEU A 21 39.13 -5.79 -5.49
CA LEU A 21 38.70 -4.70 -4.62
C LEU A 21 37.42 -4.02 -5.15
N TYR A 22 37.34 -3.78 -6.46
CA TYR A 22 36.14 -3.24 -7.10
C TYR A 22 34.91 -4.12 -6.86
N TYR A 23 35.04 -5.44 -7.02
CA TYR A 23 33.92 -6.36 -6.79
C TYR A 23 33.49 -6.41 -5.34
N ILE A 24 34.42 -6.39 -4.38
CA ILE A 24 34.11 -6.32 -2.94
C ILE A 24 33.29 -5.07 -2.64
N ILE A 25 33.76 -3.89 -3.07
CA ILE A 25 33.06 -2.61 -2.85
C ILE A 25 31.67 -2.64 -3.50
N LYS A 26 31.57 -3.12 -4.75
CA LYS A 26 30.30 -3.23 -5.46
C LYS A 26 29.29 -4.11 -4.73
N THR A 27 29.74 -5.26 -4.19
CA THR A 27 28.89 -6.15 -3.42
C THR A 27 28.46 -5.54 -2.09
N ALA A 28 29.38 -4.89 -1.37
CA ALA A 28 29.12 -4.23 -0.09
C ALA A 28 28.13 -3.06 -0.22
N VAL A 29 28.24 -2.26 -1.28
CA VAL A 29 27.28 -1.17 -1.55
C VAL A 29 25.90 -1.73 -1.84
N LYS A 30 25.81 -2.80 -2.64
CA LYS A 30 24.53 -3.44 -2.97
C LYS A 30 23.86 -4.06 -1.75
N SER A 31 24.63 -4.71 -0.86
CA SER A 31 24.11 -5.25 0.40
C SER A 31 23.66 -4.14 1.35
N ALA A 32 24.47 -3.09 1.52
CA ALA A 32 24.15 -1.98 2.42
C ALA A 32 22.88 -1.23 2.01
N ILE A 33 22.65 -1.03 0.70
CA ILE A 33 21.41 -0.43 0.20
C ILE A 33 20.20 -1.32 0.49
N ARG A 34 20.35 -2.65 0.32
CA ARG A 34 19.28 -3.62 0.62
C ARG A 34 18.94 -3.64 2.11
N GLU A 35 19.94 -3.67 2.98
CA GLU A 35 19.80 -3.66 4.43
C GLU A 35 19.16 -2.36 4.93
N SER A 36 19.62 -1.22 4.40
CA SER A 36 19.06 0.10 4.73
C SER A 36 17.60 0.23 4.28
N GLY A 37 17.26 -0.34 3.11
CA GLY A 37 15.89 -0.39 2.60
C GLY A 37 14.99 -1.24 3.48
N LEU A 38 15.44 -2.43 3.88
CA LEU A 38 14.67 -3.33 4.76
C LEU A 38 14.44 -2.70 6.14
N ALA A 39 15.48 -2.13 6.75
CA ALA A 39 15.39 -1.48 8.05
C ALA A 39 14.41 -0.29 8.05
N ARG A 40 14.38 0.49 6.95
CA ARG A 40 13.40 1.57 6.78
C ARG A 40 11.99 1.05 6.66
N VAL A 41 11.77 -0.02 5.87
CA VAL A 41 10.44 -0.62 5.72
C VAL A 41 9.95 -1.18 7.06
N GLU A 42 10.79 -1.89 7.81
CA GLU A 42 10.45 -2.39 9.14
C GLU A 42 10.11 -1.27 10.12
N ALA A 43 10.89 -0.19 10.12
CA ALA A 43 10.62 1.00 10.93
C ALA A 43 9.29 1.65 10.55
N THR A 44 8.99 1.78 9.26
CA THR A 44 7.70 2.31 8.77
C THR A 44 6.53 1.40 9.14
N VAL A 45 6.67 0.09 8.99
CA VAL A 45 5.63 -0.89 9.36
C VAL A 45 5.36 -0.85 10.86
N ARG A 46 6.42 -0.76 11.69
CA ARG A 46 6.28 -0.64 13.15
C ARG A 46 5.64 0.69 13.55
N ALA A 47 6.03 1.78 12.90
CA ALA A 47 5.41 3.08 13.11
C ALA A 47 3.92 3.06 12.70
N GLN A 48 3.57 2.44 11.57
CA GLN A 48 2.18 2.23 11.15
C GLN A 48 1.41 1.33 12.12
N ALA A 49 2.01 0.26 12.66
CA ALA A 49 1.36 -0.59 13.65
C ALA A 49 1.04 0.15 14.95
N THR A 50 1.86 1.16 15.30
CA THR A 50 1.68 1.98 16.52
C THR A 50 0.74 3.17 16.27
N ALA A 51 0.75 3.70 15.04
CA ALA A 51 -0.06 4.85 14.62
C ALA A 51 -1.40 4.44 13.98
N GLN A 52 -1.67 3.14 13.81
CA GLN A 52 -3.03 2.69 13.53
C GLN A 52 -3.87 3.20 14.70
N PRO A 53 -4.79 4.17 14.46
CA PRO A 53 -5.83 4.39 15.44
C PRO A 53 -6.45 3.02 15.60
N VAL A 54 -6.60 2.55 16.84
CA VAL A 54 -7.45 1.41 17.15
C VAL A 54 -8.74 1.68 16.42
N ALA A 55 -8.87 1.08 15.24
CA ALA A 55 -10.14 0.82 14.64
C ALA A 55 -10.73 -0.16 15.64
N THR A 56 -11.41 0.39 16.66
CA THR A 56 -12.77 -0.03 16.92
C THR A 56 -13.29 -0.41 15.55
N PRO A 57 -13.53 -1.70 15.26
CA PRO A 57 -13.92 -2.13 13.93
C PRO A 57 -14.92 -1.08 13.50
N ALA A 58 -14.60 -0.36 12.43
CA ALA A 58 -15.48 0.70 11.98
C ALA A 58 -16.80 -0.03 11.86
N GLN A 59 -17.69 0.19 12.83
CA GLN A 59 -19.04 -0.29 12.71
C GLN A 59 -19.39 0.23 11.34
N PRO A 60 -19.83 -0.64 10.41
CA PRO A 60 -20.17 -0.19 9.07
C PRO A 60 -20.93 1.09 9.33
N VAL A 61 -20.39 2.23 8.86
CA VAL A 61 -20.98 3.54 9.12
C VAL A 61 -22.25 3.48 8.32
N ALA A 62 -23.21 2.80 8.94
CA ALA A 62 -24.57 2.71 8.58
C ALA A 62 -25.05 4.08 9.01
N THR A 63 -24.73 5.05 8.16
CA THR A 63 -25.68 6.05 7.78
C THR A 63 -26.90 5.41 7.07
N ALA A 64 -27.24 4.14 7.35
CA ALA A 64 -28.62 3.77 7.43
C ALA A 64 -29.21 4.62 8.55
N ARG A 65 -29.68 5.82 8.17
CA ARG A 65 -30.87 6.35 8.82
C ARG A 65 -31.80 5.15 8.91
N THR A 66 -32.10 4.68 10.11
CA THR A 66 -33.12 3.67 10.32
C THR A 66 -34.42 4.31 9.85
N TRP A 67 -34.69 4.20 8.55
CA TRP A 67 -35.95 4.65 7.99
C TRP A 67 -37.00 3.71 8.58
N SER A 68 -37.91 4.26 9.35
CA SER A 68 -39.07 3.52 9.80
C SER A 68 -39.84 3.02 8.57
N ALA A 69 -40.58 1.92 8.71
CA ALA A 69 -41.44 1.47 7.62
C ALA A 69 -42.42 2.58 7.24
N GLY A 70 -42.49 2.93 5.95
CA GLY A 70 -43.20 4.14 5.53
C GLY A 70 -43.05 4.47 4.05
N TRP A 71 -43.79 5.50 3.64
CA TRP A 71 -43.78 6.00 2.28
C TRP A 71 -42.84 7.18 2.15
N TYR A 72 -41.90 7.09 1.22
CA TYR A 72 -40.86 8.09 1.01
C TYR A 72 -40.80 8.51 -0.44
N VAL A 73 -40.40 9.75 -0.70
CA VAL A 73 -40.32 10.31 -2.05
C VAL A 73 -39.29 9.54 -2.87
N TYR A 74 -39.68 9.10 -4.06
CA TYR A 74 -38.79 8.37 -4.96
C TYR A 74 -37.92 9.36 -5.76
N PRO A 75 -36.58 9.37 -5.57
CA PRO A 75 -35.70 10.27 -6.31
C PRO A 75 -35.63 9.85 -7.78
N GLY A 76 -36.23 10.64 -8.66
CA GLY A 76 -36.33 10.32 -10.10
C GLY A 76 -37.73 10.55 -10.68
N THR A 77 -38.73 10.71 -9.83
CA THR A 77 -39.98 11.40 -10.19
C THR A 77 -39.91 12.82 -9.65
N ASP A 78 -40.62 13.79 -10.23
CA ASP A 78 -40.67 15.20 -9.79
C ASP A 78 -41.30 15.41 -8.39
N GLY A 79 -41.12 14.44 -7.48
CA GLY A 79 -41.77 14.36 -6.19
C GLY A 79 -43.20 13.80 -6.25
N SER A 80 -43.68 13.42 -7.43
CA SER A 80 -45.05 12.94 -7.68
C SER A 80 -45.31 11.52 -7.18
N GLU A 81 -44.27 10.71 -6.97
CA GLU A 81 -44.40 9.33 -6.53
C GLU A 81 -43.69 9.07 -5.19
N GLN A 82 -44.31 8.21 -4.38
CA GLN A 82 -43.73 7.69 -3.16
C GLN A 82 -43.51 6.18 -3.29
N ARG A 83 -42.35 5.70 -2.86
CA ARG A 83 -41.99 4.28 -2.77
C ARG A 83 -42.05 3.82 -1.31
N TYR A 84 -42.55 2.62 -1.07
CA TYR A 84 -42.64 2.09 0.29
C TYR A 84 -41.32 1.44 0.74
N TYR A 85 -40.82 1.85 1.89
CA TYR A 85 -39.70 1.23 2.61
C TYR A 85 -40.27 0.37 3.74
N ASP A 86 -39.88 -0.91 3.83
CA ASP A 86 -40.42 -1.86 4.82
C ASP A 86 -39.68 -1.84 6.18
N GLY A 87 -38.68 -0.95 6.34
CA GLY A 87 -37.80 -0.91 7.49
C GLY A 87 -36.44 -1.57 7.25
N SER A 88 -36.33 -2.44 6.23
CA SER A 88 -35.09 -3.15 5.86
C SER A 88 -34.68 -2.90 4.41
N LYS A 89 -35.64 -2.73 3.48
CA LYS A 89 -35.41 -2.51 2.05
C LYS A 89 -36.54 -1.71 1.41
N TRP A 90 -36.25 -1.14 0.25
CA TRP A 90 -37.27 -0.58 -0.64
C TRP A 90 -38.06 -1.70 -1.29
N THR A 91 -39.39 -1.60 -1.22
CA THR A 91 -40.30 -2.52 -1.91
C THR A 91 -40.65 -1.99 -3.30
N GLU A 92 -41.24 -2.79 -4.18
CA GLU A 92 -41.70 -2.34 -5.51
C GLU A 92 -43.04 -1.58 -5.47
N GLN A 93 -43.61 -1.37 -4.28
CA GLN A 93 -44.85 -0.64 -4.14
C GLN A 93 -44.61 0.86 -4.29
N CYS A 94 -45.23 1.44 -5.32
CA CYS A 94 -45.27 2.87 -5.57
C CYS A 94 -46.72 3.37 -5.47
N ARG A 95 -46.89 4.62 -5.00
CA ARG A 95 -48.18 5.30 -4.96
C ARG A 95 -48.04 6.77 -5.39
N PRO A 96 -49.10 7.38 -5.94
CA PRO A 96 -49.10 8.82 -6.17
C PRO A 96 -49.03 9.57 -4.84
N ARG A 97 -48.29 10.67 -4.83
CA ARG A 97 -48.33 11.65 -3.75
C ARG A 97 -49.66 12.40 -3.84
N GLN A 98 -50.51 12.22 -2.83
CA GLN A 98 -51.75 12.99 -2.68
C GLN A 98 -51.44 14.44 -2.31
#